data_AF-A0A519HNN4-F1
#
_entry.id   AF-A0A519HNN4-F1
#
_cell.length_a   1.000
_cell.length_b   1.000
_cell.length_c   1.000
_cell.angle_alpha   90.00
_cell.angle_beta   90.00
_cell.angle_gamma   90.00
#
_symmetry.space_group_name_H-M   'P 1'
#
loop_
_entity.id
_entity.type
_entity.pdbx_description
1 polymer ?
#
loop_
_entity_poly.entity_id
_entity_poly.type
_entity_poly.pdbx_seq_one_letter_code
_entity_poly.pdbx_strand_id
1 'polypeptide(L)'
;MVRRSRGLTLHGPITIVRRIAAPQDGGWIFRCDPPPAPRRVSFPLDAVVAADPRSKGDVEPLVRLAKGDMAAVDALIIARMQSQVPVIPLLADHLVSAGGKRLRPLLTIAAARASGATGEIPAPVRLAAAVEFIHTATLLHDDIVDGSDLRRGKTAAHLIWGAPSSVLVGDFLFARAFELMVETGQMRALGILARASSVIAEGEVLQLTRAHDLNLDHETYLRIISAKTAELFAAAAESGAVGAGAGEAAVQALRDYGLNLGLAFQLADDALDYGGLSEDLGKNAGDDFREGKVTMPLLLAAARTRGREDAFWDRTINKGQRTEDDFRRARELVIGSGAVSATLAVAYEYADAAKASLAVLPAGDWVDALEQLADFAVSRAA
;
A
#
# COMPACT_ATOMS: atom_id res chain seq x y z
N MET A 1 -35.73 30.26 -47.84
CA MET A 1 -37.15 29.86 -47.87
C MET A 1 -37.18 28.37 -48.19
N VAL A 2 -38.03 27.57 -47.52
CA VAL A 2 -38.07 26.08 -47.48
C VAL A 2 -37.09 25.48 -46.45
N ARG A 3 -37.45 24.66 -45.45
CA ARG A 3 -38.72 24.19 -44.84
C ARG A 3 -38.39 23.77 -43.39
N ARG A 4 -39.32 24.00 -42.45
CA ARG A 4 -39.20 23.74 -41.00
C ARG A 4 -39.07 22.24 -40.66
N SER A 5 -38.11 21.89 -39.79
CA SER A 5 -38.08 20.62 -39.04
C SER A 5 -39.05 20.71 -37.85
N ARG A 6 -39.93 19.70 -37.70
CA ARG A 6 -40.79 19.53 -36.53
C ARG A 6 -40.06 18.66 -35.51
N GLY A 7 -39.97 19.15 -34.28
CA GLY A 7 -39.52 18.37 -33.13
C GLY A 7 -40.54 17.32 -32.74
N LEU A 8 -40.04 16.16 -32.30
CA LEU A 8 -40.79 15.17 -31.55
C LEU A 8 -40.26 15.17 -30.13
N THR A 9 -41.08 15.64 -29.20
CA THR A 9 -40.93 15.44 -27.75
C THR A 9 -41.61 14.11 -27.40
N LEU A 10 -40.90 13.25 -26.66
CA LEU A 10 -41.49 12.08 -25.99
C LEU A 10 -41.27 12.23 -24.48
N HIS A 11 -42.37 12.47 -23.75
CA HIS A 11 -42.51 12.31 -22.32
C HIS A 11 -43.18 10.96 -22.05
N GLY A 12 -42.61 10.15 -21.15
CA GLY A 12 -43.24 8.94 -20.61
C GLY A 12 -42.25 8.06 -19.84
N PRO A 13 -42.60 7.52 -18.66
CA PRO A 13 -41.65 6.85 -17.76
C PRO A 13 -41.32 5.44 -18.25
N ILE A 14 -40.03 5.09 -18.25
CA ILE A 14 -39.56 3.72 -18.53
C ILE A 14 -39.73 2.88 -17.26
N THR A 15 -40.78 2.06 -17.23
CA THR A 15 -40.93 0.97 -16.26
C THR A 15 -40.01 -0.18 -16.68
N ILE A 16 -38.90 -0.39 -15.96
CA ILE A 16 -38.04 -1.57 -16.14
C ILE A 16 -38.72 -2.76 -15.45
N VAL A 17 -39.35 -3.63 -16.25
CA VAL A 17 -39.84 -4.94 -15.81
C VAL A 17 -38.64 -5.88 -15.62
N ARG A 18 -38.31 -6.21 -14.36
CA ARG A 18 -37.35 -7.26 -14.02
C ARG A 18 -37.94 -8.64 -14.35
N ARG A 19 -37.38 -9.31 -15.37
CA ARG A 19 -37.37 -10.78 -15.47
C ARG A 19 -35.96 -11.20 -15.88
N ILE A 20 -35.18 -11.67 -14.92
CA ILE A 20 -33.95 -12.43 -15.19
C ILE A 20 -34.26 -13.86 -14.78
N ALA A 21 -34.36 -14.74 -15.78
CA ALA A 21 -34.31 -16.18 -15.57
C ALA A 21 -32.86 -16.56 -15.19
N ALA A 22 -32.71 -17.41 -14.17
CA ALA A 22 -31.41 -17.92 -13.76
C ALA A 22 -30.85 -18.91 -14.79
N PRO A 23 -29.56 -18.86 -15.13
CA PRO A 23 -28.88 -20.02 -15.70
C PRO A 23 -28.48 -20.96 -14.56
N GLN A 24 -28.92 -22.21 -14.64
CA GLN A 24 -28.21 -23.32 -14.03
C GLN A 24 -26.98 -23.56 -14.91
N ASP A 25 -25.79 -23.36 -14.33
CA ASP A 25 -24.54 -24.10 -14.61
C ASP A 25 -23.32 -23.31 -14.08
N GLY A 26 -22.64 -23.88 -13.08
CA GLY A 26 -21.17 -23.84 -12.89
C GLY A 26 -20.38 -22.53 -12.88
N GLY A 27 -20.97 -21.34 -12.74
CA GLY A 27 -20.24 -20.07 -12.73
C GLY A 27 -19.54 -19.76 -11.40
N TRP A 28 -18.22 -19.60 -11.42
CA TRP A 28 -17.45 -19.03 -10.31
C TRP A 28 -17.86 -17.56 -10.09
N ILE A 29 -18.84 -17.34 -9.20
CA ILE A 29 -19.16 -15.99 -8.73
C ILE A 29 -18.10 -15.61 -7.70
N PHE A 30 -17.12 -14.80 -8.12
CA PHE A 30 -16.22 -14.11 -7.20
C PHE A 30 -17.05 -13.14 -6.35
N ARG A 31 -17.43 -13.55 -5.14
CA ARG A 31 -17.87 -12.60 -4.11
C ARG A 31 -16.62 -11.92 -3.53
N CYS A 32 -16.51 -10.62 -3.78
CA CYS A 32 -15.63 -9.74 -3.02
C CYS A 32 -16.26 -9.53 -1.64
N ASP A 33 -16.01 -10.45 -0.70
CA ASP A 33 -16.24 -10.15 0.70
C ASP A 33 -15.23 -9.06 1.11
N PRO A 34 -15.67 -7.98 1.76
CA PRO A 34 -14.77 -6.93 2.24
C PRO A 34 -13.75 -7.53 3.22
N PRO A 35 -12.52 -6.99 3.29
CA PRO A 35 -11.54 -7.45 4.26
C PRO A 35 -12.14 -7.41 5.68
N PRO A 36 -11.80 -8.37 6.55
CA PRO A 36 -12.29 -8.37 7.92
C PRO A 36 -11.94 -7.04 8.60
N ALA A 37 -12.91 -6.45 9.29
CA ALA A 37 -12.68 -5.20 10.01
C ALA A 37 -11.51 -5.39 11.00
N PRO A 38 -10.53 -4.47 11.05
CA PRO A 38 -9.44 -4.56 12.01
C PRO A 38 -10.02 -4.66 13.42
N ARG A 39 -9.39 -5.48 14.29
CA ARG A 39 -9.82 -5.61 15.69
C ARG A 39 -9.88 -4.22 16.33
N ARG A 40 -10.96 -3.94 17.07
CA ARG A 40 -11.12 -2.68 17.82
C ARG A 40 -10.00 -2.56 18.85
N VAL A 41 -8.97 -1.77 18.55
CA VAL A 41 -8.03 -1.27 19.53
C VAL A 41 -8.65 -0.01 20.15
N SER A 42 -8.88 -0.02 21.46
CA SER A 42 -9.34 1.16 22.20
C SER A 42 -8.16 2.07 22.46
N PHE A 43 -8.14 3.25 21.84
CA PHE A 43 -7.07 4.24 22.04
C PHE A 43 -7.34 5.08 23.28
N PRO A 44 -6.49 5.06 24.31
CA PRO A 44 -6.52 6.09 25.33
C PRO A 44 -6.08 7.42 24.70
N LEU A 45 -6.97 8.42 24.71
CA LEU A 45 -6.67 9.80 24.30
C LEU A 45 -5.58 10.43 25.18
N ASP A 46 -5.38 9.89 26.39
CA ASP A 46 -4.45 10.38 27.40
C ASP A 46 -3.48 9.27 27.82
N ALA A 47 -2.26 9.30 27.28
CA ALA A 47 -1.02 9.03 28.02
C ALA A 47 0.17 9.21 27.06
N VAL A 48 1.01 10.20 27.33
CA VAL A 48 2.41 10.16 26.89
C VAL A 48 3.08 9.10 27.76
N VAL A 49 2.98 7.83 27.35
CA VAL A 49 3.75 6.77 27.97
C VAL A 49 5.18 6.94 27.46
N ALA A 50 6.13 7.18 28.36
CA ALA A 50 7.54 7.09 28.03
C ALA A 50 7.77 5.69 27.42
N ALA A 51 8.03 5.64 26.11
CA ALA A 51 8.21 4.39 25.42
C ALA A 51 9.48 3.71 25.96
N ASP A 52 9.34 2.47 26.44
CA ASP A 52 10.50 1.62 26.69
C ASP A 52 11.35 1.55 25.41
N PRO A 53 12.69 1.49 25.53
CA PRO A 53 13.56 1.39 24.36
C PRO A 53 13.21 0.12 23.59
N ARG A 54 12.50 0.29 22.46
CA ARG A 54 12.11 -0.81 21.57
C ARG A 54 13.27 -1.22 20.68
N SER A 55 13.30 -2.50 20.32
CA SER A 55 14.22 -3.03 19.32
C SER A 55 14.11 -2.21 18.04
N LYS A 56 15.26 -1.86 17.45
CA LYS A 56 15.30 -1.15 16.17
C LYS A 56 15.02 -2.09 15.00
N GLY A 57 15.13 -3.41 15.18
CA GLY A 57 15.07 -4.36 14.06
C GLY A 57 16.18 -4.14 13.03
N ASP A 58 16.21 -5.01 12.02
CA ASP A 58 17.12 -4.92 10.89
C ASP A 58 16.53 -5.66 9.69
N VAL A 59 16.71 -5.11 8.49
CA VAL A 59 16.30 -5.73 7.22
C VAL A 59 17.43 -6.57 6.61
N GLU A 60 18.69 -6.31 6.99
CA GLU A 60 19.87 -6.97 6.43
C GLU A 60 19.87 -8.50 6.61
N PRO A 61 19.44 -9.07 7.76
CA PRO A 61 19.34 -10.52 7.89
C PRO A 61 18.44 -11.14 6.82
N LEU A 62 17.29 -10.49 6.54
CA LEU A 62 16.33 -10.97 5.55
C LEU A 62 16.87 -10.84 4.13
N VAL A 63 17.51 -9.71 3.81
CA VAL A 63 18.16 -9.46 2.51
C VAL A 63 19.26 -10.50 2.26
N ARG A 64 20.08 -10.78 3.29
CA ARG A 64 21.16 -11.77 3.21
C ARG A 64 20.62 -13.18 2.94
N LEU A 65 19.59 -13.60 3.67
CA LEU A 65 18.96 -14.92 3.48
C LEU A 65 18.34 -15.06 2.08
N ALA A 66 17.68 -14.02 1.58
CA ALA A 66 16.98 -14.03 0.30
C ALA A 66 17.86 -13.72 -0.92
N LYS A 67 19.15 -13.42 -0.74
CA LYS A 67 20.04 -12.94 -1.81
C LYS A 67 20.00 -13.79 -3.09
N GLY A 68 20.02 -15.12 -2.94
CA GLY A 68 20.00 -16.04 -4.09
C GLY A 68 18.67 -15.99 -4.85
N ASP A 69 17.55 -16.05 -4.13
CA ASP A 69 16.21 -16.01 -4.72
C ASP A 69 15.90 -14.64 -5.32
N MET A 70 16.29 -13.55 -4.64
CA MET A 70 16.09 -12.19 -5.12
C MET A 70 16.88 -11.89 -6.40
N ALA A 71 18.05 -12.50 -6.60
CA ALA A 71 18.75 -12.40 -7.88
C ALA A 71 17.93 -13.00 -9.03
N ALA A 72 17.20 -14.10 -8.78
CA ALA A 72 16.28 -14.68 -9.77
C ALA A 72 15.05 -13.78 -9.99
N VAL A 73 14.53 -13.15 -8.94
CA VAL A 73 13.43 -12.17 -9.04
C VAL A 73 13.86 -10.96 -9.88
N ASP A 74 15.03 -10.38 -9.61
CA ASP A 74 15.55 -9.22 -10.35
C ASP A 74 15.78 -9.55 -11.84
N ALA A 75 16.38 -10.71 -12.12
CA ALA A 75 16.57 -11.16 -13.50
C ALA A 75 15.23 -11.33 -14.23
N LEU A 76 14.21 -11.86 -13.55
CA LEU A 76 12.88 -12.04 -14.10
C LEU A 76 12.17 -10.70 -14.34
N ILE A 77 12.25 -9.75 -13.41
CA ILE A 77 11.71 -8.40 -13.56
C ILE A 77 12.30 -7.74 -14.82
N ILE A 78 13.63 -7.73 -14.95
CA ILE A 78 14.32 -7.13 -16.11
C ILE A 78 13.86 -7.80 -17.41
N ALA A 79 13.77 -9.14 -17.42
CA ALA A 79 13.34 -9.89 -18.60
C ALA A 79 11.89 -9.58 -19.00
N ARG A 80 10.99 -9.37 -18.05
CA ARG A 80 9.55 -9.15 -18.32
C ARG A 80 9.15 -7.69 -18.56
N MET A 81 10.03 -6.74 -18.25
CA MET A 81 9.85 -5.33 -18.62
C MET A 81 10.12 -5.04 -20.11
N GLN A 82 10.72 -6.00 -20.83
CA GLN A 82 11.08 -5.81 -22.23
C GLN A 82 9.85 -5.73 -23.13
N SER A 83 9.92 -4.86 -24.14
CA SER A 83 8.90 -4.69 -25.17
C SER A 83 9.52 -4.22 -26.48
N GLN A 84 8.87 -4.53 -27.61
CA GLN A 84 9.23 -3.97 -28.92
C GLN A 84 8.92 -2.47 -29.01
N VAL A 85 8.06 -1.94 -28.13
CA VAL A 85 7.75 -0.52 -28.03
C VAL A 85 8.77 0.14 -27.09
N PRO A 86 9.71 0.97 -27.59
CA PRO A 86 10.89 1.36 -26.80
C PRO A 86 10.60 2.21 -25.56
N VAL A 87 9.49 2.96 -25.54
CA VAL A 87 9.15 3.81 -24.38
C VAL A 87 8.82 3.00 -23.13
N ILE A 88 8.30 1.78 -23.30
CA ILE A 88 7.88 0.91 -22.19
C ILE A 88 9.08 0.52 -21.31
N PRO A 89 10.15 -0.13 -21.83
CA PRO A 89 11.28 -0.51 -20.99
C PRO A 89 12.03 0.70 -20.45
N LEU A 90 12.11 1.82 -21.17
CA LEU A 90 12.77 3.04 -20.69
C LEU A 90 12.06 3.63 -19.45
N LEU A 91 10.73 3.76 -19.51
CA LEU A 91 9.94 4.30 -18.40
C LEU A 91 9.93 3.33 -17.22
N ALA A 92 9.77 2.03 -17.49
CA ALA A 92 9.79 1.02 -16.43
C ALA A 92 11.16 0.96 -15.75
N ASP A 93 12.27 1.02 -16.51
CA ASP A 93 13.63 1.02 -15.96
C ASP A 93 13.89 2.27 -15.12
N HIS A 94 13.40 3.45 -15.53
CA HIS A 94 13.56 4.68 -14.73
C HIS A 94 13.08 4.52 -13.28
N LEU A 95 11.98 3.80 -13.07
CA LEU A 95 11.42 3.53 -11.74
C LEU A 95 12.09 2.38 -11.01
N VAL A 96 12.34 1.27 -11.71
CA VAL A 96 12.95 0.07 -11.12
C VAL A 96 14.40 0.36 -10.72
N SER A 97 15.13 1.10 -11.55
CA SER A 97 16.51 1.52 -11.34
C SER A 97 16.62 2.82 -10.51
N ALA A 98 15.52 3.41 -10.06
CA ALA A 98 15.52 4.47 -9.05
C ALA A 98 15.84 3.97 -7.64
N GLY A 99 16.17 2.68 -7.48
CA GLY A 99 16.42 2.05 -6.19
C GLY A 99 15.14 1.71 -5.47
N GLY A 100 15.24 1.23 -4.23
CA GLY A 100 14.12 0.77 -3.41
C GLY A 100 14.46 -0.53 -2.70
N LYS A 101 14.07 -0.67 -1.42
CA LYS A 101 14.43 -1.84 -0.59
C LYS A 101 13.76 -3.16 -1.02
N ARG A 102 12.98 -3.15 -2.11
CA ARG A 102 12.25 -4.32 -2.67
C ARG A 102 11.53 -5.14 -1.59
N LEU A 103 10.91 -4.47 -0.62
CA LEU A 103 10.38 -5.14 0.57
C LEU A 103 9.25 -6.13 0.25
N ARG A 104 8.39 -5.82 -0.72
CA ARG A 104 7.24 -6.66 -1.09
C ARG A 104 7.65 -7.97 -1.79
N PRO A 105 8.51 -7.96 -2.83
CA PRO A 105 9.05 -9.21 -3.38
C PRO A 105 9.92 -9.95 -2.35
N LEU A 106 10.71 -9.24 -1.53
CA LEU A 106 11.47 -9.85 -0.43
C LEU A 106 10.58 -10.60 0.55
N LEU A 107 9.44 -10.00 0.92
CA LEU A 107 8.44 -10.64 1.79
C LEU A 107 7.81 -11.88 1.14
N THR A 108 7.54 -11.84 -0.16
CA THR A 108 7.00 -13.00 -0.89
C THR A 108 7.96 -14.20 -0.82
N ILE A 109 9.26 -13.95 -1.05
CA ILE A 109 10.32 -14.96 -0.92
C ILE A 109 10.46 -15.44 0.52
N ALA A 110 10.50 -14.51 1.47
CA ALA A 110 10.63 -14.84 2.88
C ALA A 110 9.48 -15.71 3.39
N ALA A 111 8.24 -15.42 2.98
CA ALA A 111 7.07 -16.22 3.32
C ALA A 111 7.14 -17.65 2.75
N ALA A 112 7.59 -17.79 1.49
CA ALA A 112 7.82 -19.09 0.89
C ALA A 112 8.88 -19.90 1.66
N ARG A 113 9.99 -19.25 2.06
CA ARG A 113 11.08 -19.92 2.79
C ARG A 113 10.74 -20.23 4.25
N ALA A 114 10.11 -19.29 4.95
CA ALA A 114 9.66 -19.45 6.34
C ALA A 114 8.59 -20.54 6.49
N SER A 115 7.82 -20.82 5.44
CA SER A 115 6.87 -21.95 5.42
C SER A 115 7.52 -23.32 5.14
N GLY A 116 8.85 -23.38 5.01
CA GLY A 116 9.63 -24.62 4.90
C GLY A 116 10.06 -25.00 3.48
N ALA A 117 9.90 -24.12 2.49
CA ALA A 117 10.30 -24.44 1.12
C ALA A 117 11.83 -24.57 0.95
N THR A 118 12.29 -25.73 0.52
CA THR A 118 13.70 -26.03 0.23
C THR A 118 13.95 -26.09 -1.28
N GLY A 119 15.20 -25.86 -1.71
CA GLY A 119 15.57 -25.96 -3.13
C GLY A 119 15.05 -24.81 -3.98
N GLU A 120 14.77 -25.07 -5.26
CA GLU A 120 14.23 -24.07 -6.19
C GLU A 120 12.74 -23.77 -5.90
N ILE A 121 12.38 -22.48 -5.95
CA ILE A 121 11.01 -22.00 -5.69
C ILE A 121 10.48 -21.18 -6.88
N PRO A 122 10.32 -21.79 -8.07
CA PRO A 122 10.02 -21.07 -9.32
C PRO A 122 8.65 -20.36 -9.32
N ALA A 123 7.67 -20.86 -8.58
CA ALA A 123 6.37 -20.20 -8.42
C ALA A 123 6.47 -18.96 -7.51
N PRO A 124 7.01 -19.03 -6.27
CA PRO A 124 7.27 -17.85 -5.46
C PRO A 124 8.12 -16.77 -6.14
N VAL A 125 9.13 -17.13 -6.93
CA VAL A 125 9.94 -16.15 -7.69
C VAL A 125 9.10 -15.38 -8.71
N ARG A 126 8.22 -16.07 -9.45
CA ARG A 126 7.29 -15.40 -10.39
C ARG A 126 6.27 -14.53 -9.67
N LEU A 127 5.75 -14.99 -8.53
CA LEU A 127 4.80 -14.23 -7.72
C LEU A 127 5.46 -12.99 -7.12
N ALA A 128 6.70 -13.08 -6.64
CA ALA A 128 7.47 -11.93 -6.15
C ALA A 128 7.66 -10.88 -7.24
N ALA A 129 8.03 -11.30 -8.46
CA ALA A 129 8.13 -10.39 -9.61
C ALA A 129 6.76 -9.76 -9.97
N ALA A 130 5.68 -10.53 -9.95
CA ALA A 130 4.32 -10.02 -10.19
C ALA A 130 3.90 -8.99 -9.13
N VAL A 131 4.20 -9.23 -7.86
CA VAL A 131 3.97 -8.28 -6.75
C VAL A 131 4.71 -6.97 -6.99
N GLU A 132 5.98 -7.02 -7.41
CA GLU A 132 6.75 -5.81 -7.69
C GLU A 132 6.21 -5.06 -8.92
N PHE A 133 5.70 -5.75 -9.93
CA PHE A 133 5.02 -5.11 -11.06
C PHE A 133 3.70 -4.45 -10.68
N ILE A 134 2.88 -5.09 -9.85
CA ILE A 134 1.67 -4.47 -9.30
C ILE A 134 2.06 -3.21 -8.52
N HIS A 135 3.05 -3.31 -7.64
CA HIS A 135 3.53 -2.15 -6.88
C HIS A 135 4.03 -1.03 -7.80
N THR A 136 4.84 -1.35 -8.80
CA THR A 136 5.39 -0.35 -9.73
C THR A 136 4.29 0.31 -10.58
N ALA A 137 3.28 -0.46 -11.00
CA ALA A 137 2.11 0.07 -11.70
C ALA A 137 1.32 1.04 -10.82
N THR A 138 1.06 0.67 -9.55
CA THR A 138 0.36 1.56 -8.60
C THR A 138 1.13 2.86 -8.38
N LEU A 139 2.47 2.82 -8.29
CA LEU A 139 3.28 4.04 -8.16
C LEU A 139 3.16 4.97 -9.37
N LEU A 140 3.12 4.41 -10.59
CA LEU A 140 2.94 5.18 -11.81
C LEU A 140 1.59 5.89 -11.86
N HIS A 141 0.55 5.21 -11.41
CA HIS A 141 -0.80 5.75 -11.38
C HIS A 141 -0.95 6.79 -10.26
N ASP A 142 -0.45 6.48 -9.06
CA ASP A 142 -0.42 7.39 -7.90
C ASP A 142 0.31 8.71 -8.21
N ASP A 143 1.48 8.66 -8.85
CA ASP A 143 2.25 9.88 -9.19
C ASP A 143 1.43 10.86 -10.07
N ILE A 144 0.50 10.34 -10.88
CA ILE A 144 -0.38 11.15 -11.74
C ILE A 144 -1.58 11.68 -10.96
N VAL A 145 -2.16 10.83 -10.11
CA VAL A 145 -3.32 11.17 -9.27
C VAL A 145 -2.95 12.25 -8.25
N ASP A 146 -1.79 12.10 -7.62
CA ASP A 146 -1.28 13.01 -6.60
C ASP A 146 -0.56 14.24 -7.19
N GLY A 147 -0.14 14.18 -8.47
CA GLY A 147 0.59 15.26 -9.13
C GLY A 147 2.02 15.47 -8.60
N SER A 148 2.68 14.39 -8.16
CA SER A 148 3.98 14.45 -7.49
C SER A 148 5.13 14.79 -8.44
N ASP A 149 5.97 15.77 -8.08
CA ASP A 149 7.11 16.17 -8.93
C ASP A 149 8.31 15.20 -8.87
N LEU A 150 8.48 14.53 -7.73
CA LEU A 150 9.64 13.68 -7.42
C LEU A 150 9.24 12.30 -6.92
N ARG A 151 10.04 11.29 -7.29
CA ARG A 151 9.94 9.92 -6.80
C ARG A 151 11.34 9.35 -6.57
N ARG A 152 11.66 8.98 -5.32
CA ARG A 152 12.98 8.46 -4.91
C ARG A 152 14.13 9.39 -5.35
N GLY A 153 13.95 10.70 -5.17
CA GLY A 153 14.92 11.72 -5.57
C GLY A 153 15.09 11.96 -7.08
N LYS A 154 14.33 11.26 -7.94
CA LYS A 154 14.30 11.49 -9.39
C LYS A 154 13.00 12.19 -9.80
N THR A 155 13.01 12.89 -10.93
CA THR A 155 11.80 13.45 -11.54
C THR A 155 10.77 12.36 -11.82
N ALA A 156 9.51 12.60 -11.45
CA ALA A 156 8.41 11.67 -11.67
C ALA A 156 8.23 11.36 -13.17
N ALA A 157 7.84 10.12 -13.48
CA ALA A 157 7.76 9.64 -14.87
C ALA A 157 6.80 10.48 -15.73
N HIS A 158 5.69 10.93 -15.15
CA HIS A 158 4.68 11.71 -15.88
C HIS A 158 5.16 13.09 -16.30
N LEU A 159 6.19 13.66 -15.65
CA LEU A 159 6.81 14.91 -16.05
C LEU A 159 7.80 14.74 -17.21
N ILE A 160 8.39 13.55 -17.37
CA ILE A 160 9.35 13.24 -18.43
C ILE A 160 8.62 12.76 -19.70
N TRP A 161 7.70 11.80 -19.54
CA TRP A 161 7.03 11.11 -20.65
C TRP A 161 5.55 11.49 -20.81
N GLY A 162 5.00 12.31 -19.91
CA GLY A 162 3.59 12.67 -19.91
C GLY A 162 2.70 11.68 -19.13
N ALA A 163 1.58 12.19 -18.63
CA ALA A 163 0.59 11.38 -17.93
C ALA A 163 0.04 10.22 -18.79
N PRO A 164 -0.31 10.38 -20.09
CA PRO A 164 -0.83 9.25 -20.88
C PRO A 164 0.14 8.07 -20.99
N SER A 165 1.44 8.34 -21.18
CA SER A 165 2.45 7.28 -21.24
C SER A 165 2.65 6.59 -19.88
N SER A 166 2.57 7.34 -18.79
CA SER A 166 2.72 6.79 -17.44
C SER A 166 1.55 5.86 -17.08
N VAL A 167 0.31 6.23 -17.42
CA VAL A 167 -0.86 5.35 -17.27
C VAL A 167 -0.68 4.06 -18.06
N LEU A 168 -0.38 4.17 -19.36
CA LEU A 168 -0.29 3.02 -20.26
C LEU A 168 0.87 2.07 -19.92
N VAL A 169 2.00 2.59 -19.41
CA VAL A 169 3.08 1.72 -18.92
C VAL A 169 2.72 1.07 -17.60
N GLY A 170 1.97 1.75 -16.73
CA GLY A 170 1.36 1.12 -15.55
C GLY A 170 0.44 -0.04 -15.94
N ASP A 171 -0.43 0.15 -16.92
CA ASP A 171 -1.33 -0.89 -17.45
C ASP A 171 -0.54 -2.08 -18.03
N PHE A 172 0.55 -1.80 -18.75
CA PHE A 172 1.44 -2.84 -19.27
C PHE A 172 2.09 -3.67 -18.16
N LEU A 173 2.65 -3.03 -17.13
CA LEU A 173 3.26 -3.74 -15.99
C LEU A 173 2.22 -4.55 -15.23
N PHE A 174 1.03 -3.98 -15.04
CA PHE A 174 -0.10 -4.68 -14.43
C PHE A 174 -0.47 -5.93 -15.25
N ALA A 175 -0.60 -5.84 -16.57
CA ALA A 175 -0.86 -6.99 -17.43
C ALA A 175 0.27 -8.04 -17.37
N ARG A 176 1.54 -7.63 -17.36
CA ARG A 176 2.70 -8.54 -17.20
C ARG A 176 2.70 -9.27 -15.86
N ALA A 177 2.23 -8.63 -14.79
CA ALA A 177 2.04 -9.30 -13.50
C ALA A 177 1.05 -10.47 -13.64
N PHE A 178 -0.07 -10.29 -14.35
CA PHE A 178 -1.04 -11.36 -14.59
C PHE A 178 -0.48 -12.50 -15.44
N GLU A 179 0.30 -12.21 -16.47
CA GLU A 179 0.99 -13.26 -17.23
C GLU A 179 1.92 -14.10 -16.34
N LEU A 180 2.73 -13.44 -15.50
CA LEU A 180 3.60 -14.13 -14.53
C LEU A 180 2.80 -15.00 -13.56
N MET A 181 1.66 -14.51 -13.06
CA MET A 181 0.78 -15.27 -12.18
C MET A 181 0.20 -16.51 -12.89
N VAL A 182 -0.26 -16.37 -14.14
CA VAL A 182 -0.82 -17.47 -14.93
C VAL A 182 0.23 -18.56 -15.19
N GLU A 183 1.48 -18.18 -15.48
CA GLU A 183 2.59 -19.12 -15.70
C GLU A 183 2.90 -20.00 -14.49
N THR A 184 2.54 -19.59 -13.28
CA THR A 184 2.72 -20.43 -12.08
C THR A 184 1.77 -21.62 -12.04
N GLY A 185 0.63 -21.54 -12.76
CA GLY A 185 -0.48 -22.49 -12.63
C GLY A 185 -1.23 -22.42 -11.29
N GLN A 186 -0.83 -21.53 -10.37
CA GLN A 186 -1.38 -21.42 -9.02
C GLN A 186 -2.62 -20.50 -9.01
N MET A 187 -3.78 -21.06 -9.35
CA MET A 187 -5.03 -20.29 -9.42
C MET A 187 -5.39 -19.57 -8.11
N ARG A 188 -5.07 -20.18 -6.96
CA ARG A 188 -5.26 -19.55 -5.65
C ARG A 188 -4.41 -18.29 -5.49
N ALA A 189 -3.12 -18.34 -5.84
CA ALA A 189 -2.22 -17.19 -5.77
C ALA A 189 -2.65 -16.05 -6.71
N LEU A 190 -3.11 -16.40 -7.92
CA LEU A 190 -3.70 -15.43 -8.86
C LEU A 190 -4.93 -14.75 -8.23
N GLY A 191 -5.85 -15.53 -7.65
CA GLY A 191 -7.04 -14.99 -6.99
C GLY A 191 -6.73 -14.05 -5.82
N ILE A 192 -5.69 -14.35 -5.04
CA ILE A 192 -5.21 -13.50 -3.93
C ILE A 192 -4.74 -12.15 -4.47
N LEU A 193 -3.81 -12.16 -5.43
CA LEU A 193 -3.20 -10.93 -5.95
C LEU A 193 -4.19 -10.11 -6.78
N ALA A 194 -5.08 -10.74 -7.54
CA ALA A 194 -6.14 -10.04 -8.26
C ALA A 194 -7.11 -9.32 -7.31
N ARG A 195 -7.48 -9.97 -6.20
CA ARG A 195 -8.31 -9.34 -5.15
C ARG A 195 -7.57 -8.18 -4.51
N ALA A 196 -6.30 -8.35 -4.18
CA ALA A 196 -5.47 -7.30 -3.60
C ALA A 196 -5.44 -6.06 -4.51
N SER A 197 -5.25 -6.23 -5.81
CA SER A 197 -5.29 -5.12 -6.76
C SER A 197 -6.63 -4.38 -6.79
N SER A 198 -7.76 -5.09 -6.71
CA SER A 198 -9.09 -4.47 -6.61
C SER A 198 -9.21 -3.66 -5.32
N VAL A 199 -8.79 -4.23 -4.19
CA VAL A 199 -8.84 -3.57 -2.87
C VAL A 199 -7.96 -2.33 -2.84
N ILE A 200 -6.77 -2.35 -3.45
CA ILE A 200 -5.89 -1.18 -3.54
C ILE A 200 -6.59 -0.04 -4.29
N ALA A 201 -7.17 -0.33 -5.46
CA ALA A 201 -7.90 0.67 -6.25
C ALA A 201 -9.12 1.24 -5.50
N GLU A 202 -9.88 0.38 -4.79
CA GLU A 202 -10.97 0.83 -3.92
C GLU A 202 -10.46 1.72 -2.77
N GLY A 203 -9.32 1.39 -2.20
CA GLY A 203 -8.64 2.17 -1.15
C GLY A 203 -8.18 3.54 -1.64
N GLU A 204 -7.59 3.62 -2.82
CA GLU A 204 -7.20 4.88 -3.46
C GLU A 204 -8.41 5.77 -3.75
N VAL A 205 -9.49 5.21 -4.30
CA VAL A 205 -10.74 5.96 -4.51
C VAL A 205 -11.34 6.43 -3.19
N LEU A 206 -11.37 5.57 -2.16
CA LEU A 206 -11.86 5.96 -0.83
C LEU A 206 -11.04 7.13 -0.27
N GLN A 207 -9.71 7.08 -0.37
CA GLN A 207 -8.83 8.16 0.06
C GLN A 207 -9.14 9.47 -0.68
N LEU A 208 -9.31 9.42 -1.99
CA LEU A 208 -9.65 10.60 -2.80
C LEU A 208 -10.98 11.22 -2.36
N THR A 209 -12.01 10.40 -2.09
CA THR A 209 -13.33 10.90 -1.65
C THR A 209 -13.33 11.46 -0.22
N ARG A 210 -12.29 11.15 0.56
CA ARG A 210 -12.11 11.59 1.96
C ARG A 210 -10.96 12.56 2.14
N ALA A 211 -10.33 12.99 1.06
CA ALA A 211 -9.37 14.09 1.09
C ALA A 211 -10.05 15.35 1.64
N HIS A 212 -9.29 16.16 2.37
CA HIS A 212 -9.79 17.42 2.95
C HIS A 212 -10.95 17.26 3.96
N ASP A 213 -11.14 16.07 4.56
CA ASP A 213 -12.18 15.84 5.57
C ASP A 213 -11.55 15.66 6.97
N LEU A 214 -11.52 16.73 7.78
CA LEU A 214 -11.06 16.64 9.18
C LEU A 214 -11.98 15.80 10.08
N ASN A 215 -13.19 15.48 9.63
CA ASN A 215 -14.09 14.59 10.36
C ASN A 215 -13.89 13.12 10.00
N LEU A 216 -12.83 12.80 9.23
CA LEU A 216 -12.42 11.44 8.96
C LEU A 216 -12.23 10.68 10.28
N ASP A 217 -13.08 9.68 10.52
CA ASP A 217 -12.96 8.84 11.69
C ASP A 217 -11.76 7.88 11.56
N HIS A 218 -11.27 7.42 12.71
CA HIS A 218 -10.11 6.53 12.77
C HIS A 218 -10.36 5.19 12.05
N GLU A 219 -11.60 4.71 12.04
CA GLU A 219 -11.97 3.46 11.37
C GLU A 219 -11.79 3.57 9.85
N THR A 220 -12.24 4.69 9.27
CA THR A 220 -12.13 4.97 7.84
C THR A 220 -10.67 5.22 7.46
N TYR A 221 -9.91 5.94 8.29
CA TYR A 221 -8.45 6.07 8.08
C TYR A 221 -7.77 4.69 8.05
N LEU A 222 -8.03 3.82 9.03
CA LEU A 222 -7.45 2.47 9.07
C LEU A 222 -7.87 1.64 7.87
N ARG A 223 -9.12 1.77 7.40
CA ARG A 223 -9.59 1.12 6.17
C ARG A 223 -8.82 1.59 4.93
N ILE A 224 -8.53 2.89 4.83
CA ILE A 224 -7.74 3.45 3.72
C ILE A 224 -6.34 2.85 3.71
N ILE A 225 -5.59 2.92 4.82
CA ILE A 225 -4.21 2.42 4.86
C ILE A 225 -4.14 0.89 4.75
N SER A 226 -5.16 0.20 5.27
CA SER A 226 -5.29 -1.25 5.12
C SER A 226 -5.45 -1.63 3.65
N ALA A 227 -6.29 -0.91 2.90
CA ALA A 227 -6.58 -1.22 1.51
C ALA A 227 -5.44 -0.79 0.57
N LYS A 228 -4.98 0.47 0.68
CA LYS A 228 -3.96 1.05 -0.22
C LYS A 228 -2.59 0.42 -0.02
N THR A 229 -2.19 0.17 1.23
CA THR A 229 -0.81 -0.25 1.54
C THR A 229 -0.75 -1.67 2.07
N ALA A 230 -1.51 -1.99 3.11
CA ALA A 230 -1.31 -3.23 3.84
C ALA A 230 -1.77 -4.49 3.09
N GLU A 231 -2.81 -4.38 2.26
CA GLU A 231 -3.34 -5.52 1.50
C GLU A 231 -2.29 -6.11 0.55
N LEU A 232 -1.45 -5.28 -0.08
CA LEU A 232 -0.40 -5.80 -0.95
C LEU A 232 0.72 -6.51 -0.16
N PHE A 233 1.02 -6.08 1.07
CA PHE A 233 1.93 -6.82 1.96
C PHE A 233 1.33 -8.17 2.38
N ALA A 234 0.04 -8.18 2.76
CA ALA A 234 -0.69 -9.39 3.11
C ALA A 234 -0.70 -10.38 1.94
N ALA A 235 -1.08 -9.92 0.75
CA ALA A 235 -1.15 -10.72 -0.46
C ALA A 235 0.24 -11.20 -0.93
N ALA A 236 1.30 -10.41 -0.75
CA ALA A 236 2.67 -10.83 -1.04
C ALA A 236 3.09 -12.02 -0.16
N ALA A 237 2.90 -11.91 1.16
CA ALA A 237 3.24 -13.00 2.07
C ALA A 237 2.36 -14.24 1.84
N GLU A 238 1.04 -14.06 1.69
CA GLU A 238 0.08 -15.13 1.46
C GLU A 238 0.36 -15.87 0.14
N SER A 239 0.56 -15.13 -0.96
CA SER A 239 0.85 -15.74 -2.27
C SER A 239 2.19 -16.45 -2.30
N GLY A 240 3.21 -15.94 -1.60
CA GLY A 240 4.49 -16.63 -1.41
C GLY A 240 4.33 -17.99 -0.73
N ALA A 241 3.57 -18.03 0.37
CA ALA A 241 3.26 -19.27 1.09
C ALA A 241 2.46 -20.26 0.23
N VAL A 242 1.43 -19.78 -0.48
CA VAL A 242 0.63 -20.60 -1.40
C VAL A 242 1.49 -21.14 -2.56
N GLY A 243 2.35 -20.29 -3.13
CA GLY A 243 3.26 -20.68 -4.20
C GLY A 243 4.27 -21.75 -3.78
N ALA A 244 4.63 -21.79 -2.50
CA ALA A 244 5.47 -22.81 -1.88
C ALA A 244 4.73 -24.10 -1.52
N GLY A 245 3.40 -24.15 -1.64
CA GLY A 245 2.59 -25.30 -1.22
C GLY A 245 2.46 -25.43 0.30
N ALA A 246 2.54 -24.31 1.03
CA ALA A 246 2.40 -24.29 2.48
C ALA A 246 0.99 -24.72 2.93
N GLY A 247 0.89 -25.28 4.14
CA GLY A 247 -0.39 -25.61 4.76
C GLY A 247 -1.18 -24.36 5.18
N GLU A 248 -2.51 -24.50 5.31
CA GLU A 248 -3.43 -23.38 5.57
C GLU A 248 -3.08 -22.54 6.82
N ALA A 249 -2.61 -23.18 7.88
CA ALA A 249 -2.20 -22.47 9.10
C ALA A 249 -1.03 -21.52 8.85
N ALA A 250 -0.03 -21.96 8.07
CA ALA A 250 1.11 -21.13 7.70
C ALA A 250 0.70 -20.03 6.72
N VAL A 251 -0.18 -20.34 5.75
CA VAL A 251 -0.71 -19.35 4.80
C VAL A 251 -1.46 -18.23 5.52
N GLN A 252 -2.36 -18.57 6.45
CA GLN A 252 -3.11 -17.58 7.22
C GLN A 252 -2.19 -16.75 8.12
N ALA A 253 -1.25 -17.37 8.81
CA ALA A 253 -0.27 -16.67 9.65
C ALA A 253 0.58 -15.68 8.85
N LEU A 254 1.01 -16.04 7.64
CA LEU A 254 1.79 -15.17 6.77
C LEU A 254 0.93 -14.04 6.18
N ARG A 255 -0.35 -14.29 5.88
CA ARG A 255 -1.31 -13.23 5.53
C ARG A 255 -1.45 -12.22 6.67
N ASP A 256 -1.69 -12.70 7.89
CA ASP A 256 -1.87 -11.86 9.08
C ASP A 256 -0.60 -11.09 9.41
N TYR A 257 0.57 -11.73 9.31
CA TYR A 257 1.86 -11.07 9.42
C TYR A 257 2.00 -9.93 8.39
N GLY A 258 1.74 -10.21 7.12
CA GLY A 258 1.87 -9.21 6.05
C GLY A 258 0.92 -8.03 6.21
N LEU A 259 -0.34 -8.28 6.62
CA LEU A 259 -1.32 -7.23 6.88
C LEU A 259 -0.87 -6.31 8.01
N ASN A 260 -0.48 -6.88 9.15
CA ASN A 260 -0.04 -6.11 10.32
C ASN A 260 1.28 -5.36 10.05
N LEU A 261 2.23 -5.99 9.34
CA LEU A 261 3.46 -5.34 8.89
C LEU A 261 3.15 -4.12 8.01
N GLY A 262 2.24 -4.27 7.04
CA GLY A 262 1.86 -3.18 6.14
C GLY A 262 1.19 -2.00 6.85
N LEU A 263 0.35 -2.28 7.86
CA LEU A 263 -0.24 -1.24 8.71
C LEU A 263 0.82 -0.51 9.55
N ALA A 264 1.72 -1.26 10.20
CA ALA A 264 2.85 -0.68 10.93
C ALA A 264 3.72 0.20 10.02
N PHE A 265 4.00 -0.29 8.81
CA PHE A 265 4.80 0.42 7.81
C PHE A 265 4.14 1.75 7.41
N GLN A 266 2.84 1.75 7.10
CA GLN A 266 2.14 2.96 6.66
C GLN A 266 2.01 3.98 7.80
N LEU A 267 1.69 3.55 9.02
CA LEU A 267 1.63 4.45 10.19
C LEU A 267 2.98 5.12 10.46
N ALA A 268 4.08 4.39 10.28
CA ALA A 268 5.42 4.93 10.40
C ALA A 268 5.77 5.92 9.27
N ASP A 269 5.34 5.65 8.03
CA ASP A 269 5.49 6.60 6.90
C ASP A 269 4.70 7.89 7.15
N ASP A 270 3.44 7.80 7.59
CA ASP A 270 2.61 8.97 7.92
C ASP A 270 3.23 9.80 9.05
N ALA A 271 3.84 9.14 10.06
CA ALA A 271 4.56 9.82 11.14
C ALA A 271 5.82 10.53 10.64
N LEU A 272 6.56 9.92 9.70
CA LEU A 272 7.76 10.49 9.08
C LEU A 272 7.48 11.74 8.27
N ASP A 273 6.31 11.84 7.63
CA ASP A 273 5.93 13.02 6.83
C ASP A 273 5.94 14.32 7.64
N TYR A 274 5.69 14.23 8.95
CA TYR A 274 5.75 15.36 9.90
C TYR A 274 7.01 15.35 10.77
N GLY A 275 7.54 14.17 11.12
CA GLY A 275 8.64 14.01 12.07
C GLY A 275 10.05 14.13 11.46
N GLY A 276 10.23 13.71 10.21
CA GLY A 276 11.55 13.48 9.61
C GLY A 276 12.41 14.73 9.39
N LEU A 277 13.73 14.56 9.47
CA LEU A 277 14.69 15.47 8.83
C LEU A 277 14.65 15.17 7.32
N SER A 278 14.42 16.20 6.51
CA SER A 278 14.07 16.10 5.09
C SER A 278 15.10 15.41 4.17
N GLU A 279 16.31 15.11 4.65
CA GLU A 279 17.41 14.58 3.82
C GLU A 279 17.37 13.05 3.62
N ASP A 280 16.79 12.27 4.54
CA ASP A 280 16.87 10.79 4.49
C ASP A 280 15.68 10.11 3.78
N LEU A 281 14.59 10.84 3.47
CA LEU A 281 13.32 10.24 3.01
C LEU A 281 13.21 10.03 1.49
N GLY A 282 14.08 10.66 0.69
CA GLY A 282 13.98 10.61 -0.79
C GLY A 282 12.65 11.15 -1.35
N LYS A 283 11.87 11.84 -0.51
CA LYS A 283 10.61 12.57 -0.76
C LYS A 283 10.57 13.83 0.12
N ASN A 284 9.75 14.81 -0.24
CA ASN A 284 9.63 16.05 0.53
C ASN A 284 8.77 15.80 1.77
N ALA A 285 9.24 16.20 2.96
CA ALA A 285 8.38 16.18 4.14
C ALA A 285 7.17 17.11 3.93
N GLY A 286 5.98 16.65 4.33
CA GLY A 286 4.74 17.42 4.25
C GLY A 286 3.95 17.24 2.96
N ASP A 287 4.25 16.21 2.17
CA ASP A 287 3.50 15.92 0.93
C ASP A 287 2.02 15.67 1.28
N ASP A 288 1.74 14.89 2.35
CA ASP A 288 0.38 14.61 2.79
C ASP A 288 -0.37 15.90 3.17
N PHE A 289 0.30 16.83 3.87
CA PHE A 289 -0.30 18.10 4.26
C PHE A 289 -0.61 18.99 3.04
N ARG A 290 0.31 19.08 2.07
CA ARG A 290 0.14 19.90 0.84
C ARG A 290 -0.99 19.36 -0.03
N GLU A 291 -1.03 18.05 -0.19
CA GLU A 291 -2.09 17.33 -0.91
C GLU A 291 -3.40 17.28 -0.10
N GLY A 292 -3.37 17.68 1.17
CA GLY A 292 -4.52 17.71 2.07
C GLY A 292 -5.08 16.33 2.41
N LYS A 293 -4.21 15.32 2.37
CA LYS A 293 -4.44 13.98 2.89
C LYS A 293 -4.52 14.04 4.42
N VAL A 294 -5.57 13.42 4.96
CA VAL A 294 -5.83 13.42 6.40
C VAL A 294 -5.30 12.12 6.98
N THR A 295 -4.12 12.19 7.61
CA THR A 295 -3.42 11.05 8.21
C THR A 295 -3.52 11.04 9.73
N MET A 296 -3.14 9.92 10.37
CA MET A 296 -3.27 9.76 11.83
C MET A 296 -2.56 10.85 12.66
N PRO A 297 -1.31 11.26 12.37
CA PRO A 297 -0.67 12.35 13.11
C PRO A 297 -1.48 13.66 13.07
N LEU A 298 -2.07 13.98 11.91
CA LEU A 298 -2.89 15.18 11.75
C LEU A 298 -4.22 15.07 12.51
N LEU A 299 -4.92 13.93 12.41
CA LEU A 299 -6.18 13.69 13.14
C LEU A 299 -6.00 13.82 14.65
N LEU A 300 -4.94 13.21 15.19
CA LEU A 300 -4.60 13.28 16.60
C LEU A 300 -4.25 14.71 17.04
N ALA A 301 -3.48 15.45 16.22
CA ALA A 301 -3.13 16.83 16.51
C ALA A 301 -4.36 17.75 16.50
N ALA A 302 -5.23 17.64 15.48
CA ALA A 302 -6.47 18.38 15.39
C ALA A 302 -7.38 18.11 16.59
N ALA A 303 -7.51 16.85 17.02
CA ALA A 303 -8.27 16.49 18.21
C ALA A 303 -7.70 17.09 19.50
N ARG A 304 -6.37 17.08 19.69
CA ARG A 304 -5.68 17.59 20.90
C ARG A 304 -5.57 19.12 20.94
N THR A 305 -5.73 19.78 19.80
CA THR A 305 -5.70 21.25 19.66
C THR A 305 -7.10 21.85 19.51
N ARG A 306 -8.15 21.02 19.61
CA ARG A 306 -9.55 21.44 19.49
C ARG A 306 -9.87 22.63 20.40
N GLY A 307 -10.56 23.62 19.85
CA GLY A 307 -10.91 24.88 20.51
C GLY A 307 -9.80 25.94 20.51
N ARG A 308 -8.55 25.59 20.16
CA ARG A 308 -7.42 26.51 20.07
C ARG A 308 -6.97 26.78 18.63
N GLU A 309 -6.92 25.73 17.80
CA GLU A 309 -6.41 25.78 16.43
C GLU A 309 -7.48 25.44 15.38
N ASP A 310 -8.76 25.41 15.75
CA ASP A 310 -9.87 24.99 14.86
C ASP A 310 -9.90 25.79 13.56
N ALA A 311 -9.70 27.11 13.62
CA ALA A 311 -9.68 27.98 12.45
C ALA A 311 -8.49 27.69 11.52
N PHE A 312 -7.35 27.28 12.07
CA PHE A 312 -6.17 26.90 11.29
C PHE A 312 -6.43 25.60 10.53
N TRP A 313 -6.93 24.56 11.22
CA TRP A 313 -7.23 23.28 10.61
C TRP A 313 -8.36 23.38 9.58
N ASP A 314 -9.43 24.10 9.88
CA ASP A 314 -10.53 24.31 8.92
C ASP A 314 -10.06 25.03 7.65
N ARG A 315 -9.22 26.05 7.78
CA ARG A 315 -8.65 26.76 6.63
C ARG A 315 -7.74 25.85 5.79
N THR A 316 -6.79 25.19 6.44
CA THR A 316 -5.73 24.47 5.74
C THR A 316 -6.19 23.11 5.22
N ILE A 317 -7.09 22.41 5.92
CA ILE A 317 -7.53 21.07 5.52
C ILE A 317 -8.89 21.14 4.82
N ASN A 318 -9.98 21.51 5.50
CA ASN A 318 -11.32 21.49 4.91
C ASN A 318 -11.47 22.41 3.70
N LYS A 319 -10.93 23.64 3.79
CA LYS A 319 -10.99 24.62 2.70
C LYS A 319 -9.84 24.50 1.70
N GLY A 320 -8.83 23.70 2.00
CA GLY A 320 -7.63 23.54 1.18
C GLY A 320 -6.81 24.81 0.95
N GLN A 321 -7.00 25.83 1.80
CA GLN A 321 -6.31 27.11 1.68
C GLN A 321 -4.98 27.06 2.43
N ARG A 322 -3.92 26.69 1.72
CA ARG A 322 -2.57 26.44 2.25
C ARG A 322 -1.57 27.43 1.66
N THR A 323 -0.57 27.77 2.44
CA THR A 323 0.64 28.52 2.08
C THR A 323 1.87 27.72 2.49
N GLU A 324 3.06 28.06 1.98
CA GLU A 324 4.28 27.31 2.30
C GLU A 324 4.61 27.32 3.80
N ASP A 325 4.25 28.40 4.50
CA ASP A 325 4.45 28.53 5.95
C ASP A 325 3.45 27.70 6.77
N ASP A 326 2.30 27.32 6.20
CA ASP A 326 1.29 26.54 6.93
C ASP A 326 1.79 25.15 7.30
N PHE A 327 2.65 24.53 6.47
CA PHE A 327 3.24 23.24 6.81
C PHE A 327 4.12 23.34 8.05
N ARG A 328 4.91 24.42 8.20
CA ARG A 328 5.74 24.66 9.40
C ARG A 328 4.87 24.71 10.65
N ARG A 329 3.74 25.42 10.59
CA ARG A 329 2.78 25.49 11.71
C ARG A 329 2.11 24.15 11.99
N ALA A 330 1.65 23.44 10.95
CA ALA A 330 1.04 22.12 11.11
C ALA A 330 2.01 21.13 11.77
N ARG A 331 3.28 21.15 11.34
CA ARG A 331 4.36 20.35 11.92
C ARG A 331 4.59 20.67 13.40
N GLU A 332 4.66 21.96 13.77
CA GLU A 332 4.77 22.37 15.18
C GLU A 332 3.62 21.83 16.04
N LEU A 333 2.37 21.90 15.52
CA LEU A 333 1.20 21.39 16.23
C LEU A 333 1.19 19.87 16.33
N VAL A 334 1.57 19.17 15.28
CA VAL A 334 1.63 17.69 15.23
C VAL A 334 2.72 17.16 16.18
N ILE A 335 3.91 17.76 16.17
CA ILE A 335 4.99 17.38 17.09
C ILE A 335 4.65 17.81 18.53
N GLY A 336 4.26 19.07 18.74
CA GLY A 336 4.02 19.65 20.06
C GLY A 336 2.82 19.06 20.81
N SER A 337 1.86 18.48 20.09
CA SER A 337 0.74 17.72 20.69
C SER A 337 1.08 16.27 21.01
N GLY A 338 2.30 15.81 20.69
CA GLY A 338 2.72 14.40 20.83
C GLY A 338 1.99 13.45 19.88
N ALA A 339 1.43 13.94 18.78
CA ALA A 339 0.66 13.12 17.84
C ALA A 339 1.56 12.14 17.09
N VAL A 340 2.78 12.54 16.73
CA VAL A 340 3.80 11.66 16.11
C VAL A 340 4.07 10.44 16.99
N SER A 341 4.40 10.66 18.26
CA SER A 341 4.70 9.57 19.20
C SER A 341 3.51 8.63 19.42
N ALA A 342 2.28 9.18 19.43
CA ALA A 342 1.08 8.39 19.54
C ALA A 342 0.83 7.52 18.30
N THR A 343 1.04 8.07 17.09
CA THR A 343 0.97 7.28 15.84
C THR A 343 2.01 6.15 15.83
N LEU A 344 3.24 6.42 16.26
CA LEU A 344 4.29 5.40 16.35
C LEU A 344 3.95 4.31 17.38
N ALA A 345 3.30 4.65 18.49
CA ALA A 345 2.84 3.65 19.46
C ALA A 345 1.84 2.67 18.83
N VAL A 346 0.90 3.17 18.01
CA VAL A 346 -0.03 2.32 17.25
C VAL A 346 0.70 1.48 16.19
N ALA A 347 1.67 2.06 15.48
CA ALA A 347 2.50 1.32 14.52
C ALA A 347 3.21 0.14 15.20
N TYR A 348 3.71 0.35 16.40
CA TYR A 348 4.36 -0.66 17.21
C TYR A 348 3.42 -1.78 17.69
N GLU A 349 2.16 -1.47 18.02
CA GLU A 349 1.14 -2.49 18.33
C GLU A 349 0.89 -3.42 17.12
N TYR A 350 0.85 -2.86 15.91
CA TYR A 350 0.75 -3.66 14.69
C TYR A 350 2.02 -4.47 14.42
N ALA A 351 3.21 -3.93 14.67
CA ALA A 351 4.45 -4.71 14.58
C ALA A 351 4.46 -5.89 15.55
N ASP A 352 3.98 -5.70 16.78
CA ASP A 352 3.86 -6.77 17.78
C ASP A 352 2.83 -7.83 17.35
N ALA A 353 1.69 -7.42 16.78
CA ALA A 353 0.71 -8.33 16.20
C ALA A 353 1.25 -9.12 15.00
N ALA A 354 2.10 -8.49 14.17
CA ALA A 354 2.78 -9.17 13.07
C ALA A 354 3.67 -10.29 13.62
N LYS A 355 4.57 -9.99 14.56
CA LYS A 355 5.45 -10.97 15.20
C LYS A 355 4.68 -12.13 15.83
N ALA A 356 3.61 -11.82 16.57
CA ALA A 356 2.76 -12.85 17.19
C ALA A 356 2.12 -13.81 16.17
N SER A 357 1.86 -13.34 14.95
CA SER A 357 1.28 -14.16 13.88
C SER A 357 2.25 -15.25 13.38
N LEU A 358 3.56 -15.06 13.56
CA LEU A 358 4.58 -16.01 13.10
C LEU A 358 4.76 -17.23 14.02
N ALA A 359 4.15 -17.25 15.20
CA ALA A 359 4.34 -18.29 16.22
C ALA A 359 3.98 -19.73 15.76
N VAL A 360 3.20 -19.87 14.68
CA VAL A 360 2.82 -21.17 14.10
C VAL A 360 3.85 -21.72 13.10
N LEU A 361 4.79 -20.89 12.66
CA LEU A 361 5.81 -21.28 11.69
C LEU A 361 6.97 -22.00 12.38
N PRO A 362 7.74 -22.84 11.64
CA PRO A 362 8.96 -23.44 12.17
C PRO A 362 9.95 -22.36 12.59
N ALA A 363 10.44 -22.42 13.83
CA ALA A 363 11.48 -21.53 14.30
C ALA A 363 12.76 -21.68 13.44
N GLY A 364 13.44 -20.56 13.20
CA GLY A 364 14.68 -20.50 12.44
C GLY A 364 14.92 -19.13 11.83
N ASP A 365 16.05 -18.98 11.12
CA ASP A 365 16.57 -17.71 10.65
C ASP A 365 15.56 -16.86 9.85
N TRP A 366 14.65 -17.49 9.11
CA TRP A 366 13.62 -16.78 8.35
C TRP A 366 12.55 -16.13 9.23
N VAL A 367 12.11 -16.81 10.29
CA VAL A 367 11.14 -16.25 11.25
C VAL A 367 11.81 -15.12 12.02
N ASP A 368 13.03 -15.34 12.53
CA ASP A 368 13.79 -14.32 13.26
C ASP A 368 14.04 -13.06 12.41
N ALA A 369 14.30 -13.22 11.11
CA ALA A 369 14.47 -12.10 10.19
C ALA A 369 13.16 -11.37 9.87
N LEU A 370 12.02 -12.08 9.82
CA LEU A 370 10.69 -11.46 9.68
C LEU A 370 10.32 -10.67 10.95
N GLU A 371 10.62 -11.20 12.14
CA GLU A 371 10.39 -10.45 13.38
C GLU A 371 11.21 -9.15 13.44
N GLN A 372 12.48 -9.21 13.02
CA GLN A 372 13.34 -8.02 12.90
C GLN A 372 12.83 -7.03 11.85
N LEU A 373 12.23 -7.52 10.74
CA LEU A 373 11.61 -6.65 9.74
C LEU A 373 10.41 -5.88 10.32
N ALA A 374 9.62 -6.52 11.19
CA ALA A 374 8.48 -5.86 11.85
C ALA A 374 8.92 -4.70 12.75
N ASP A 375 9.97 -4.88 13.54
CA ASP A 375 10.56 -3.81 14.34
C ASP A 375 11.15 -2.69 13.46
N PHE A 376 11.85 -3.07 12.39
CA PHE A 376 12.45 -2.15 11.43
C PHE A 376 11.42 -1.27 10.71
N ALA A 377 10.24 -1.82 10.42
CA ALA A 377 9.15 -1.09 9.75
C ALA A 377 8.73 0.17 10.52
N VAL A 378 8.85 0.15 11.85
CA VAL A 378 8.51 1.27 12.73
C VAL A 378 9.73 2.11 13.09
N SER A 379 10.87 1.48 13.41
CA SER A 379 12.06 2.19 13.92
C SER A 379 12.71 3.15 12.92
N ARG A 380 12.50 2.93 11.61
CA ARG A 380 12.94 3.85 10.56
C ARG A 380 12.31 5.25 10.68
N ALA A 381 11.24 5.37 11.46
CA ALA A 381 10.54 6.61 11.76
C ALA A 381 10.91 7.24 13.12
N ALA A 382 11.71 6.54 13.92
CA ALA A 382 11.98 6.86 15.33
C ALA A 382 13.36 7.51 15.57
#